data_AF-A0AAD3ASY3-F1
#
_entry.id   AF-A0AAD3ASY3-F1
#
_cell.length_a   1.000
_cell.length_b   1.000
_cell.length_c   1.000
_cell.angle_alpha   90.00
_cell.angle_beta   90.00
_cell.angle_gamma   90.00
#
_symmetry.space_group_name_H-M   'P 1'
#
loop_
_entity.id
_entity.type
_entity.pdbx_description
1 polymer ?
#
loop_
_entity_poly.entity_id
_entity_poly.type
_entity_poly.pdbx_seq_one_letter_code
_entity_poly.pdbx_strand_id
1 'polypeptide(L)'
;MDNQYWNEQENRWITIDVDGSFSLNENFDPYDMPEKKFDFPADAWLGIRAGKLDPQHFYNAKPERGAIVVLWSLFYDFHALMNNEIIYTYGPAGGYGGYDKFNSLTKDEFEKIDNLARLMQNPDENFDELVKIWETEKDFRLLMGGLL
;
A
#
# COMPACT_ATOMS: atom_id res chain seq x y z
N MET A 1 1.69 5.68 5.21
CA MET A 1 2.56 5.85 6.40
C MET A 1 3.35 4.58 6.50
N ASP A 2 4.65 4.70 6.77
CA ASP A 2 5.49 3.53 6.98
C ASP A 2 5.15 2.90 8.34
N ASN A 3 4.71 1.65 8.31
CA ASN A 3 4.24 0.91 9.50
C ASN A 3 5.29 -0.08 9.98
N GLN A 4 6.52 -0.01 9.48
CA GLN A 4 7.61 -0.87 9.92
C GLN A 4 8.89 -0.09 10.20
N TYR A 5 9.68 -0.59 11.14
CA TYR A 5 11.04 -0.11 11.37
C TYR A 5 11.98 -1.28 11.68
N TRP A 6 13.25 -1.12 11.35
CA TRP A 6 14.28 -2.12 11.68
C TRP A 6 14.72 -1.96 13.14
N ASN A 7 14.56 -3.00 13.95
CA ASN A 7 15.07 -3.04 15.31
C ASN A 7 16.45 -3.73 15.30
N GLU A 8 17.51 -2.95 15.53
CA GLU A 8 18.88 -3.47 15.57
C GLU A 8 19.14 -4.43 16.75
N GLN A 9 18.47 -4.23 17.90
CA GLN A 9 18.66 -5.07 19.08
C GLN A 9 18.09 -6.47 18.87
N GLU A 10 16.99 -6.56 18.14
CA GLU A 10 16.29 -7.82 17.87
C GLU A 10 16.60 -8.38 16.48
N ASN A 11 17.30 -7.62 15.64
CA ASN A 11 17.68 -7.96 14.27
C ASN A 11 16.47 -8.43 13.43
N ARG A 12 15.37 -7.67 13.51
CA ARG A 12 14.13 -7.91 12.77
C ARG A 12 13.38 -6.62 12.47
N TRP A 13 12.51 -6.68 11.47
CA TRP A 13 11.48 -5.67 11.25
C TRP A 13 10.39 -5.77 12.33
N ILE A 14 9.98 -4.62 12.86
CA ILE A 14 8.88 -4.47 13.81
C ILE A 14 7.74 -3.76 13.11
N THR A 15 6.53 -4.31 13.18
CA THR A 15 5.32 -3.68 12.64
C THR A 15 4.58 -2.92 13.73
N ILE A 16 4.18 -1.69 13.41
CA ILE A 16 3.46 -0.79 14.31
C ILE A 16 2.14 -0.34 13.68
N ASP A 17 1.11 -0.18 14.50
CA ASP A 17 -0.17 0.43 14.13
C ASP A 17 -0.51 1.53 15.14
N VAL A 18 0.05 2.71 14.89
CA VAL A 18 -0.11 3.87 15.79
C VAL A 18 -1.56 4.35 15.80
N ASP A 19 -2.24 4.34 14.66
CA ASP A 19 -3.65 4.74 14.56
C ASP A 19 -4.55 3.75 15.30
N GLY A 20 -4.26 2.45 15.18
CA GLY A 20 -4.92 1.38 15.93
C GLY A 20 -4.55 1.32 17.40
N SER A 21 -3.49 2.00 17.85
CA SER A 21 -3.05 1.98 19.26
C SER A 21 -4.07 2.58 20.24
N PHE A 22 -4.98 3.42 19.76
CA PHE A 22 -6.11 3.94 20.54
C PHE A 22 -7.31 2.98 20.59
N SER A 23 -7.31 1.92 19.79
CA SER A 23 -8.32 0.87 19.92
C SER A 23 -8.05 0.09 21.21
N LEU A 24 -9.07 -0.07 22.05
CA LEU A 24 -9.00 -0.70 23.38
C LEU A 24 -8.77 -2.24 23.31
N ASN A 25 -8.04 -2.72 22.29
CA ASN A 25 -7.90 -4.14 22.01
C ASN A 25 -6.67 -4.69 22.74
N GLU A 26 -6.88 -5.33 23.89
CA GLU A 26 -5.84 -5.82 24.81
C GLU A 26 -5.10 -7.09 24.32
N ASN A 27 -5.36 -7.57 23.10
CA ASN A 27 -4.90 -8.90 22.67
C ASN A 27 -3.51 -8.93 22.02
N PHE A 28 -2.94 -7.77 21.66
CA PHE A 28 -1.59 -7.66 21.09
C PHE A 28 -1.05 -6.25 21.30
N ASP A 29 0.28 -6.11 21.26
CA ASP A 29 0.95 -4.81 21.35
C ASP A 29 0.88 -4.10 19.98
N PRO A 30 0.25 -2.91 19.88
CA PRO A 30 0.21 -2.16 18.63
C PRO A 30 1.58 -1.60 18.22
N TYR A 31 2.59 -1.65 19.08
CA TYR A 31 3.97 -1.23 18.80
C TYR A 31 4.92 -2.41 18.47
N ASP A 32 4.42 -3.64 18.52
CA ASP A 32 5.08 -4.86 18.03
C ASP A 32 4.02 -5.88 17.60
N MET A 33 3.39 -5.59 16.46
CA MET A 33 2.26 -6.37 15.98
C MET A 33 2.69 -7.78 15.58
N PRO A 34 1.99 -8.82 16.05
CA PRO A 34 2.23 -10.18 15.59
C PRO A 34 2.03 -10.32 14.08
N GLU A 35 2.76 -11.25 13.48
CA GLU A 35 2.58 -11.60 12.06
C GLU A 35 1.10 -11.86 11.74
N LYS A 36 0.66 -11.41 10.55
CA LYS A 36 -0.71 -11.58 10.02
C LYS A 36 -1.81 -10.87 10.82
N LYS A 37 -1.46 -10.00 11.78
CA LYS A 37 -2.42 -9.10 12.43
C LYS A 37 -2.58 -7.78 11.70
N PHE A 38 -1.53 -7.33 11.02
CA PHE A 38 -1.56 -6.15 10.18
C PHE A 38 -1.93 -6.54 8.74
N ASP A 39 -2.84 -5.79 8.13
CA ASP A 39 -3.22 -5.96 6.73
C ASP A 39 -2.33 -5.11 5.83
N PHE A 40 -1.26 -5.72 5.32
CA PHE A 40 -0.38 -5.04 4.36
C PHE A 40 -1.09 -4.80 3.02
N PRO A 41 -0.98 -3.61 2.40
CA PRO A 41 -1.68 -3.30 1.15
C PRO A 41 -1.38 -4.24 -0.01
N ALA A 42 -0.14 -4.71 -0.12
CA ALA A 42 0.27 -5.70 -1.13
C ALA A 42 -0.50 -7.02 -1.00
N ASP A 43 -0.57 -7.57 0.22
CA ASP A 43 -1.29 -8.80 0.53
C ASP A 43 -2.80 -8.62 0.37
N ALA A 44 -3.33 -7.50 0.88
CA ALA A 44 -4.74 -7.17 0.78
C ALA A 44 -5.18 -7.05 -0.68
N TRP A 45 -4.40 -6.37 -1.52
CA TRP A 45 -4.68 -6.20 -2.94
C TRP A 45 -4.76 -7.56 -3.63
N LEU A 46 -3.73 -8.41 -3.48
CA LEU A 46 -3.69 -9.74 -4.09
C LEU A 46 -4.79 -10.65 -3.54
N GLY A 47 -5.13 -10.54 -2.26
CA GLY A 47 -6.22 -11.28 -1.63
C GLY A 47 -7.59 -10.90 -2.20
N ILE A 48 -7.85 -9.60 -2.41
CA ILE A 48 -9.06 -9.10 -3.07
C ILE A 48 -9.11 -9.61 -4.52
N ARG A 49 -8.01 -9.48 -5.25
CA ARG A 49 -7.89 -9.89 -6.66
C ARG A 49 -8.11 -11.40 -6.84
N ALA A 50 -7.72 -12.20 -5.84
CA ALA A 50 -7.97 -13.64 -5.80
C ALA A 50 -9.37 -14.03 -5.26
N GLY A 51 -10.22 -13.06 -4.88
CA GLY A 51 -11.54 -13.31 -4.29
C GLY A 51 -11.50 -13.91 -2.87
N LYS A 52 -10.35 -13.81 -2.19
CA LYS A 52 -10.14 -14.35 -0.83
C LYS A 52 -10.48 -13.35 0.26
N LEU A 53 -10.47 -12.06 -0.05
CA LEU A 53 -10.78 -10.96 0.87
C LEU A 53 -11.95 -10.14 0.34
N ASP A 54 -12.84 -9.73 1.25
CA ASP A 54 -13.91 -8.79 0.93
C ASP A 54 -13.32 -7.37 0.88
N PRO A 55 -13.36 -6.67 -0.26
CA PRO A 55 -12.85 -5.31 -0.36
C PRO A 55 -13.56 -4.34 0.60
N GLN A 56 -14.81 -4.62 1.01
CA GLN A 56 -15.55 -3.75 1.94
C GLN A 56 -14.99 -3.74 3.37
N HIS A 57 -14.04 -4.63 3.68
CA HIS A 57 -13.32 -4.62 4.94
C HIS A 57 -12.41 -3.39 5.11
N PHE A 58 -11.93 -2.82 4.01
CA PHE A 58 -10.93 -1.76 4.00
C PHE A 58 -11.57 -0.37 3.89
N TYR A 59 -11.14 0.56 4.74
CA TYR A 59 -11.68 1.91 4.88
C TYR A 59 -10.57 2.96 5.01
N ASN A 60 -10.80 4.16 4.49
CA ASN A 60 -9.91 5.31 4.68
C ASN A 60 -10.76 6.54 4.97
N ALA A 61 -10.93 6.88 6.26
CA ALA A 61 -11.97 7.79 6.71
C ALA A 61 -13.37 7.39 6.19
N LYS A 62 -14.41 8.15 6.54
CA LYS A 62 -15.75 7.96 5.98
C LYS A 62 -15.98 9.06 4.94
N PRO A 63 -16.47 8.75 3.72
CA PRO A 63 -17.11 7.50 3.27
C PRO A 63 -16.25 6.45 2.52
N GLU A 64 -14.96 6.67 2.32
CA GLU A 64 -14.12 5.91 1.37
C GLU A 64 -13.84 4.48 1.86
N ARG A 65 -14.12 3.50 0.99
CA ARG A 65 -13.99 2.07 1.28
C ARG A 65 -13.76 1.26 0.01
N GLY A 66 -13.28 0.04 0.15
CA GLY A 66 -13.12 -0.89 -0.97
C GLY A 66 -11.68 -1.03 -1.45
N ALA A 67 -11.51 -1.74 -2.56
CA ALA A 67 -10.21 -2.03 -3.16
C ALA A 67 -9.43 -0.77 -3.59
N ILE A 68 -10.12 0.34 -3.88
CA ILE A 68 -9.45 1.61 -4.20
C ILE A 68 -8.66 2.15 -3.02
N VAL A 69 -9.13 1.94 -1.78
CA VAL A 69 -8.40 2.34 -0.57
C VAL A 69 -7.11 1.54 -0.43
N VAL A 70 -7.19 0.23 -0.68
CA VAL A 70 -6.02 -0.66 -0.67
C VAL A 70 -5.02 -0.24 -1.76
N LEU A 71 -5.52 0.14 -2.95
CA LEU A 71 -4.68 0.63 -4.04
C LEU A 71 -3.94 1.90 -3.66
N TRP A 72 -4.60 2.85 -2.98
CA TRP A 72 -3.93 4.06 -2.48
C TRP A 72 -2.80 3.72 -1.52
N SER A 73 -3.07 2.87 -0.53
CA SER A 73 -2.05 2.45 0.43
C SER A 73 -0.89 1.71 -0.24
N LEU A 74 -1.15 0.85 -1.24
CA LEU A 74 -0.11 0.19 -2.01
C LEU A 74 0.81 1.19 -2.71
N PHE A 75 0.25 2.25 -3.32
CA PHE A 75 1.06 3.30 -3.92
C PHE A 75 1.80 4.14 -2.89
N TYR A 76 1.20 4.42 -1.73
CA TYR A 76 1.88 5.13 -0.64
C TYR A 76 3.10 4.35 -0.15
N ASP A 77 2.97 3.03 0.05
CA ASP A 77 4.07 2.18 0.49
C ASP A 77 5.17 2.09 -0.57
N PHE A 78 4.81 1.93 -1.85
CA PHE A 78 5.78 1.92 -2.96
C PHE A 78 6.56 3.24 -3.05
N HIS A 79 5.87 4.36 -2.89
CA HIS A 79 6.46 5.69 -2.90
C HIS A 79 7.35 5.96 -1.68
N ALA A 80 6.92 5.53 -0.49
CA ALA A 80 7.72 5.62 0.73
C ALA A 80 9.01 4.81 0.59
N LEU A 81 8.94 3.58 0.06
CA LEU A 81 10.10 2.73 -0.23
C LEU A 81 11.10 3.43 -1.17
N MET A 82 10.61 4.21 -2.13
CA MET A 82 11.44 4.99 -3.07
C MET A 82 11.87 6.36 -2.52
N ASN A 83 11.72 6.57 -1.21
CA ASN A 83 12.04 7.81 -0.52
C ASN A 83 11.32 9.04 -1.12
N ASN A 84 10.07 8.84 -1.56
CA ASN A 84 9.23 9.85 -2.19
C ASN A 84 7.82 9.86 -1.60
N GLU A 85 7.63 10.36 -0.38
CA GLU A 85 6.30 10.40 0.24
C GLU A 85 5.27 11.20 -0.57
N ILE A 86 4.07 10.63 -0.69
CA ILE A 86 2.92 11.27 -1.34
C ILE A 86 2.05 11.94 -0.26
N ILE A 87 1.68 13.20 -0.48
CA ILE A 87 0.64 13.87 0.33
C ILE A 87 -0.75 13.57 -0.26
N TYR A 88 -1.77 13.45 0.59
CA TYR A 88 -3.10 12.92 0.23
C TYR A 88 -3.80 13.53 -1.00
N THR A 89 -3.46 14.75 -1.42
CA THR A 89 -4.04 15.40 -2.60
C THR A 89 -3.36 15.01 -3.92
N TYR A 90 -2.33 14.17 -3.87
CA TYR A 90 -1.56 13.68 -4.99
C TYR A 90 -1.70 12.16 -5.11
N GLY A 91 -1.57 11.66 -6.32
CA GLY A 91 -1.49 10.24 -6.61
C GLY A 91 -0.72 9.99 -7.91
N PRO A 92 -0.55 8.73 -8.31
CA PRO A 92 0.17 8.36 -9.52
C PRO A 92 -0.42 9.02 -10.77
N ALA A 93 0.44 9.46 -11.69
CA ALA A 93 0.07 10.19 -12.89
C ALA A 93 -0.78 9.38 -13.87
N GLY A 94 -0.73 8.04 -13.77
CA GLY A 94 -1.67 7.16 -14.48
C GLY A 94 -3.13 7.32 -14.04
N GLY A 95 -3.39 8.13 -13.00
CA GLY A 95 -4.71 8.39 -12.47
C GLY A 95 -5.21 7.32 -11.50
N TYR A 96 -4.36 6.36 -11.11
CA TYR A 96 -4.72 5.20 -10.27
C TYR A 96 -5.32 5.57 -8.91
N GLY A 97 -5.10 6.82 -8.45
CA GLY A 97 -5.75 7.38 -7.25
C GLY A 97 -7.20 7.82 -7.44
N GLY A 98 -7.71 7.97 -8.66
CA GLY A 98 -9.04 8.47 -8.95
C GLY A 98 -10.07 7.37 -9.22
N TYR A 99 -11.32 7.56 -8.76
CA TYR A 99 -12.42 6.61 -8.98
C TYR A 99 -12.71 6.33 -10.46
N ASP A 100 -12.71 7.35 -11.31
CA ASP A 100 -13.00 7.18 -12.74
C ASP A 100 -11.99 6.25 -13.40
N LYS A 101 -10.71 6.44 -13.10
CA LYS A 101 -9.64 5.58 -13.59
C LYS A 101 -9.73 4.18 -12.99
N PHE A 102 -9.92 4.08 -11.67
CA PHE A 102 -10.05 2.79 -10.98
C PHE A 102 -11.19 1.93 -11.57
N ASN A 103 -12.35 2.54 -11.82
CA ASN A 103 -13.52 1.87 -12.39
C ASN A 103 -13.35 1.50 -13.88
N SER A 104 -12.33 2.03 -14.55
CA SER A 104 -12.04 1.79 -15.97
C SER A 104 -10.68 1.12 -16.20
N LEU A 105 -10.06 0.55 -15.16
CA LEU A 105 -8.81 -0.19 -15.28
C LEU A 105 -8.93 -1.32 -16.30
N THR A 106 -7.98 -1.34 -17.23
CA THR A 106 -7.87 -2.43 -18.20
C THR A 106 -7.26 -3.67 -17.56
N LYS A 107 -7.38 -4.82 -18.23
CA LYS A 107 -6.74 -6.07 -17.78
C LYS A 107 -5.23 -5.91 -17.60
N ASP A 108 -4.58 -5.25 -18.54
CA ASP A 108 -3.13 -5.03 -18.52
C ASP A 108 -2.71 -4.13 -17.34
N GLU A 109 -3.53 -3.14 -17.00
CA GLU A 109 -3.28 -2.28 -15.84
C GLU A 109 -3.47 -3.02 -14.53
N PHE A 110 -4.50 -3.86 -14.43
CA PHE A 110 -4.63 -4.77 -13.30
C PHE A 110 -3.41 -5.68 -13.17
N GLU A 111 -2.91 -6.25 -14.27
CA GLU A 111 -1.72 -7.11 -14.24
C GLU A 111 -0.45 -6.35 -13.82
N LYS A 112 -0.28 -5.10 -14.23
CA LYS A 112 0.83 -4.24 -13.77
C LYS A 112 0.74 -3.98 -12.26
N ILE A 113 -0.44 -3.66 -11.74
CA ILE A 113 -0.65 -3.42 -10.31
C ILE A 113 -0.47 -4.73 -9.52
N ASP A 114 -1.00 -5.85 -10.02
CA ASP A 114 -0.82 -7.18 -9.45
C ASP A 114 0.68 -7.57 -9.41
N ASN A 115 1.47 -7.16 -10.41
CA ASN A 115 2.92 -7.35 -10.43
C ASN A 115 3.64 -6.50 -9.37
N LEU A 116 3.30 -5.20 -9.29
CA LEU A 116 3.82 -4.32 -8.25
C LEU A 116 3.53 -4.90 -6.85
N ALA A 117 2.28 -5.29 -6.59
CA ALA A 117 1.87 -5.86 -5.31
C ALA A 117 2.68 -7.13 -4.96
N ARG A 118 2.90 -8.05 -5.91
CA ARG A 118 3.72 -9.26 -5.67
C ARG A 118 5.16 -8.93 -5.26
N LEU A 119 5.79 -7.94 -5.89
CA LEU A 119 7.14 -7.51 -5.54
C LEU A 119 7.17 -6.83 -4.17
N MET A 120 6.15 -6.03 -3.86
CA MET A 120 6.00 -5.33 -2.59
C MET A 120 5.74 -6.26 -1.38
N GLN A 121 5.40 -7.54 -1.58
CA GLN A 121 5.30 -8.51 -0.46
C GLN A 121 6.66 -8.78 0.20
N ASN A 122 7.77 -8.65 -0.54
CA ASN A 122 9.14 -8.82 -0.03
C ASN A 122 10.04 -7.75 -0.65
N PRO A 123 9.92 -6.48 -0.22
CA PRO A 123 10.57 -5.36 -0.90
C PRO A 123 12.10 -5.42 -0.81
N ASP A 124 12.66 -5.92 0.28
CA ASP A 124 14.11 -6.09 0.45
C ASP A 124 14.70 -7.05 -0.61
N GLU A 125 14.03 -8.18 -0.85
CA GLU A 125 14.46 -9.17 -1.83
C GLU A 125 14.23 -8.70 -3.28
N ASN A 126 13.20 -7.89 -3.49
CA ASN A 126 12.76 -7.43 -4.81
C ASN A 126 13.20 -6.00 -5.15
N PHE A 127 14.06 -5.39 -4.33
CA PHE A 127 14.34 -3.96 -4.39
C PHE A 127 14.83 -3.51 -5.78
N ASP A 128 15.75 -4.26 -6.39
CA ASP A 128 16.27 -3.96 -7.72
C ASP A 128 15.19 -3.94 -8.80
N GLU A 129 14.19 -4.83 -8.72
CA GLU A 129 13.08 -4.87 -9.67
C GLU A 129 12.07 -3.74 -9.41
N LEU A 130 11.83 -3.41 -8.14
CA LEU A 130 11.01 -2.27 -7.74
C LEU A 130 11.64 -0.95 -8.22
N VAL A 131 12.96 -0.81 -8.14
CA VAL A 131 13.69 0.34 -8.70
C VAL A 131 13.54 0.39 -10.22
N LYS A 132 13.58 -0.74 -10.93
CA LYS A 132 13.32 -0.72 -12.38
C LYS A 132 11.91 -0.22 -12.69
N ILE A 133 10.89 -0.71 -11.99
CA ILE A 133 9.51 -0.22 -12.14
C ILE A 133 9.46 1.29 -11.89
N TRP A 134 10.09 1.77 -10.81
CA TRP A 134 10.17 3.19 -10.50
C TRP A 134 10.75 3.99 -11.68
N GLU A 135 11.88 3.56 -12.24
CA GLU A 135 12.55 4.27 -13.33
C GLU A 135 11.77 4.22 -14.66
N THR A 136 11.08 3.11 -14.96
CA THR A 136 10.45 2.87 -16.28
C THR A 136 8.96 3.17 -16.33
N GLU A 137 8.19 2.88 -15.27
CA GLU A 137 6.73 3.07 -15.23
C GLU A 137 6.37 4.44 -14.69
N LYS A 138 6.44 5.46 -15.57
CA LYS A 138 6.13 6.85 -15.24
C LYS A 138 4.73 7.05 -14.68
N ASP A 139 3.76 6.23 -15.11
CA ASP A 139 2.38 6.30 -14.64
C ASP A 139 2.25 5.93 -13.15
N PHE A 140 3.18 5.13 -12.63
CA PHE A 140 3.29 4.81 -11.21
C PHE A 140 4.10 5.87 -10.46
N ARG A 141 5.26 6.27 -11.00
CA ARG A 141 6.21 7.16 -10.32
C ARG A 141 5.82 8.64 -10.30
N LEU A 142 5.38 9.19 -11.43
CA LEU A 142 5.09 10.63 -11.50
C LEU A 142 3.82 10.90 -10.71
N LEU A 143 3.77 12.04 -10.03
CA LEU A 143 2.60 12.42 -9.25
C LEU A 143 1.78 13.50 -9.97
N MET A 144 0.47 13.40 -9.85
CA MET A 144 -0.48 14.46 -10.23
C MET A 144 -1.44 14.70 -9.07
N GLY A 145 -1.83 15.95 -8.87
CA GLY A 145 -2.67 16.38 -7.76
C GLY A 145 -3.07 17.85 -7.87
N GLY A 146 -4.01 18.26 -7.01
CA GLY A 146 -4.43 19.65 -6.92
C GLY A 146 -3.47 20.49 -6.09
N LEU A 147 -3.21 21.73 -6.53
CA LEU A 147 -2.74 22.79 -5.65
C LEU A 147 -3.93 23.22 -4.77
N LEU A 148 -3.71 23.27 -3.45
CA LEU A 148 -4.66 23.83 -2.49
C LEU A 148 -4.93 25.31 -2.76
#